data_AF-A0A958WVY8-F1
#
_entry.id   AF-A0A958WVY8-F1
#
_cell.length_a   1.000
_cell.length_b   1.000
_cell.length_c   1.000
_cell.angle_alpha   90.00
_cell.angle_beta   90.00
_cell.angle_gamma   90.00
#
_symmetry.space_group_name_H-M   'P 1'
#
loop_
_entity.id
_entity.type
_entity.pdbx_description
1 polymer ?
#
loop_
_entity_poly.entity_id
_entity_poly.type
_entity_poly.pdbx_seq_one_letter_code
_entity_poly.pdbx_strand_id
1 'polypeptide(L)'
;MALRTDFPNPETEYLGGQSDGYVYRTVFSGATLAASFEMLRQFLKEEGYGDVPLPGNVAELEMFRLPTRNRQILLFEDNGYVHNPIKILFPNHGKQKKALILEVYNEAAPQHLLRFHGKMDKR
;
A
#
# COMPACT_ATOMS: atom_id res chain seq x y z
N MET A 1 -7.23 -10.24 15.34
CA MET A 1 -6.24 -9.29 15.89
C MET A 1 -5.90 -8.28 14.80
N ALA A 2 -5.41 -7.11 15.17
CA ALA A 2 -5.06 -6.07 14.21
C ALA A 2 -3.71 -6.40 13.53
N LEU A 3 -3.61 -6.11 12.24
CA LEU A 3 -2.47 -6.38 11.37
C LEU A 3 -1.15 -5.86 11.97
N ARG A 4 -1.18 -4.68 12.60
CA ARG A 4 0.02 -4.07 13.22
C ARG A 4 0.59 -4.88 14.38
N THR A 5 -0.26 -5.60 15.11
CA THR A 5 0.13 -6.39 16.30
C THR A 5 0.30 -7.87 16.01
N ASP A 6 -0.38 -8.38 14.99
CA ASP A 6 -0.42 -9.80 14.62
C ASP A 6 -0.29 -9.91 13.10
N PHE A 7 0.94 -9.72 12.63
CA PHE A 7 1.21 -9.68 11.20
C PHE A 7 1.04 -11.07 10.58
N PRO A 8 0.32 -11.22 9.45
CA PRO A 8 0.00 -12.54 8.91
C PRO A 8 1.25 -13.28 8.46
N ASN A 9 1.29 -14.58 8.74
CA ASN A 9 2.37 -15.47 8.31
C ASN A 9 2.52 -15.50 6.77
N PRO A 10 3.70 -15.91 6.25
CA PRO A 10 3.88 -16.11 4.82
C PRO A 10 2.81 -17.02 4.22
N GLU A 11 2.39 -16.71 2.99
CA GLU A 11 1.44 -17.49 2.20
C GLU A 11 0.04 -17.62 2.83
N THR A 12 -0.28 -16.75 3.80
CA THR A 12 -1.61 -16.69 4.38
C THR A 12 -2.45 -15.59 3.73
N GLU A 13 -3.73 -15.90 3.54
CA GLU A 13 -4.73 -14.92 3.15
C GLU A 13 -5.32 -14.27 4.40
N TYR A 14 -5.36 -12.95 4.42
CA TYR A 14 -5.93 -12.16 5.51
C TYR A 14 -6.81 -11.07 4.91
N LEU A 15 -8.11 -11.07 5.23
CA LEU A 15 -9.08 -10.07 4.74
C LEU A 15 -8.99 -9.77 3.22
N GLY A 16 -8.77 -10.81 2.41
CA GLY A 16 -8.66 -10.71 0.95
C GLY A 16 -7.33 -10.15 0.43
N GLY A 17 -6.35 -9.93 1.30
CA GLY A 17 -4.97 -9.66 0.95
C GLY A 17 -4.05 -10.87 1.18
N GLN A 18 -2.83 -10.77 0.68
CA GLN A 18 -1.79 -11.79 0.79
C GLN A 18 -0.59 -11.25 1.57
N SER A 19 0.00 -12.08 2.41
CA SER A 19 1.24 -11.77 3.13
C SER A 19 2.37 -12.70 2.70
N ASP A 20 3.57 -12.16 2.52
CA ASP A 20 4.82 -12.95 2.42
C ASP A 20 5.58 -13.04 3.77
N GLY A 21 4.94 -12.59 4.86
CA GLY A 21 5.51 -12.46 6.20
C GLY A 21 6.26 -11.14 6.46
N TYR A 22 6.58 -10.39 5.41
CA TYR A 22 7.23 -9.07 5.49
C TYR A 22 6.34 -7.95 4.98
N VAL A 23 5.53 -8.23 3.95
CA VAL A 23 4.63 -7.30 3.29
C VAL A 23 3.28 -7.96 3.16
N TYR A 24 2.25 -7.28 3.64
CA TYR A 24 0.86 -7.58 3.40
C TYR A 24 0.35 -6.69 2.28
N ARG A 25 -0.25 -7.29 1.26
CA ARG A 25 -0.74 -6.59 0.07
C ARG A 25 -2.21 -6.90 -0.19
N THR A 26 -3.01 -5.85 -0.40
CA THR A 26 -4.43 -5.98 -0.74
C THR A 26 -4.86 -4.92 -1.76
N VAL A 27 -6.04 -5.11 -2.36
CA VAL A 27 -6.59 -4.20 -3.38
C VAL A 27 -7.98 -3.73 -2.97
N PHE A 28 -8.16 -2.41 -2.90
CA PHE A 28 -9.45 -1.77 -2.68
C PHE A 28 -10.03 -1.28 -4.00
N SER A 29 -11.21 -1.75 -4.38
CA SER A 29 -11.88 -1.38 -5.62
C SER A 29 -13.36 -1.03 -5.40
N GLY A 30 -13.62 0.25 -5.14
CA GLY A 30 -14.95 0.83 -5.03
C GLY A 30 -15.50 1.36 -6.35
N ALA A 31 -16.73 1.91 -6.30
CA ALA A 31 -17.39 2.52 -7.45
C ALA A 31 -16.67 3.78 -7.99
N THR A 32 -15.88 4.44 -7.14
CA THR A 32 -15.06 5.62 -7.43
C THR A 32 -13.71 5.50 -6.71
N LEU A 33 -12.72 6.28 -7.15
CA LEU A 33 -11.43 6.36 -6.45
C LEU A 33 -11.59 6.85 -5.00
N ALA A 34 -12.54 7.77 -4.76
CA ALA A 34 -12.89 8.23 -3.42
C ALA A 34 -13.44 7.12 -2.54
N ALA A 35 -14.34 6.28 -3.07
CA ALA A 35 -14.84 5.13 -2.33
C ALA A 35 -13.70 4.17 -1.98
N SER A 36 -12.79 3.89 -2.91
CA SER A 36 -11.61 3.05 -2.64
C SER A 36 -10.69 3.64 -1.57
N PHE A 37 -10.48 4.95 -1.60
CA PHE A 37 -9.64 5.63 -0.62
C PHE A 37 -10.27 5.62 0.77
N GLU A 38 -11.56 5.89 0.89
CA GLU A 38 -12.25 5.84 2.19
C GLU A 38 -12.29 4.42 2.77
N MET A 39 -12.53 3.39 1.97
CA MET A 39 -12.43 2.00 2.41
C MET A 39 -11.03 1.67 2.95
N LEU A 40 -9.99 2.11 2.24
CA LEU A 40 -8.60 1.91 2.65
C LEU A 40 -8.28 2.66 3.96
N ARG A 41 -8.72 3.91 4.12
CA ARG A 41 -8.52 4.68 5.35
C ARG A 41 -9.18 4.02 6.55
N GLN A 42 -10.41 3.53 6.36
CA GLN A 42 -11.15 2.83 7.41
C GLN A 42 -10.42 1.54 7.80
N PHE A 43 -9.98 0.76 6.82
CA PHE A 43 -9.17 -0.45 7.05
C PHE A 43 -7.89 -0.13 7.84
N LEU A 44 -7.11 0.87 7.43
CA LEU A 44 -5.89 1.24 8.14
C LEU A 44 -6.16 1.63 9.60
N LYS A 45 -7.25 2.37 9.85
CA LYS A 45 -7.64 2.75 11.20
C LYS A 45 -8.00 1.54 12.06
N GLU A 46 -8.77 0.60 11.52
CA GLU A 46 -9.17 -0.63 12.21
C GLU A 46 -7.97 -1.56 12.48
N GLU A 47 -7.01 -1.61 11.54
CA GLU A 47 -5.81 -2.44 11.62
C GLU A 47 -4.66 -1.83 12.44
N GLY A 48 -4.88 -0.68 13.09
CA GLY A 48 -3.93 -0.08 14.03
C GLY A 48 -2.96 0.94 13.44
N TYR A 49 -3.21 1.44 12.23
CA TYR A 49 -2.42 2.45 11.51
C TYR A 49 -3.10 3.82 11.44
N GLY A 50 -4.04 4.11 12.35
CA GLY A 50 -4.76 5.38 12.38
C GLY A 50 -3.90 6.61 12.75
N ASP A 51 -2.70 6.38 13.29
CA ASP A 51 -1.68 7.37 13.63
C ASP A 51 -0.77 7.73 12.43
N VAL A 52 -0.78 6.93 11.37
CA VAL A 52 0.01 7.19 10.17
C VAL A 52 -0.59 8.39 9.42
N PRO A 53 0.21 9.42 9.06
CA PRO A 53 -0.31 10.52 8.25
C PRO A 53 -0.76 9.98 6.90
N LEU A 54 -1.93 10.44 6.46
CA LEU A 54 -2.53 10.07 5.17
C LEU A 54 -2.89 11.35 4.42
N PRO A 55 -2.94 11.32 3.08
CA PRO A 55 -3.55 12.40 2.31
C PRO A 55 -4.95 12.70 2.83
N GLY A 56 -5.30 13.98 2.96
CA GLY A 56 -6.57 14.42 3.53
C GLY A 56 -7.78 14.05 2.65
N ASN A 57 -7.55 13.95 1.33
CA ASN A 57 -8.56 13.61 0.33
C ASN A 57 -7.94 13.00 -0.94
N VAL A 58 -8.80 12.60 -1.88
CA VAL A 58 -8.38 12.00 -3.16
C VAL A 58 -7.60 12.97 -4.03
N ALA A 59 -7.94 14.26 -4.04
CA ALA A 59 -7.25 15.23 -4.88
C ALA A 59 -5.78 15.37 -4.45
N GLU A 60 -5.51 15.37 -3.14
CA GLU A 60 -4.17 15.32 -2.59
C GLU A 60 -3.48 13.98 -2.89
N LEU A 61 -4.18 12.84 -2.74
CA LEU A 61 -3.64 11.52 -3.09
C LEU A 61 -3.21 11.45 -4.57
N GLU A 62 -3.98 12.05 -5.47
CA GLU A 62 -3.67 12.07 -6.90
C GLU A 62 -2.41 12.88 -7.24
N MET A 63 -1.96 13.81 -6.37
CA MET A 63 -0.69 14.52 -6.56
C MET A 63 0.52 13.59 -6.44
N PHE A 64 0.37 12.44 -5.76
CA PHE A 64 1.40 11.41 -5.68
C PHE A 64 1.40 10.44 -6.86
N ARG A 65 0.46 10.60 -7.81
CA ARG A 65 0.45 9.79 -9.03
C ARG A 65 1.56 10.25 -9.96
N LEU A 66 2.35 9.31 -10.47
CA LEU A 66 3.37 9.65 -11.44
C LEU A 66 2.73 10.18 -12.74
N PRO A 67 3.24 11.28 -13.32
CA PRO A 67 2.65 11.92 -14.49
C PRO A 67 2.83 11.11 -15.78
N THR A 68 3.57 10.00 -15.73
CA THR A 68 3.95 9.21 -16.90
C THR A 68 3.23 7.87 -16.96
N ARG A 69 2.91 7.43 -18.18
CA ARG A 69 2.47 6.06 -18.47
C ARG A 69 3.61 5.19 -19.00
N ASN A 70 4.84 5.74 -19.07
CA ASN A 70 6.00 4.99 -19.50
C ASN A 70 6.30 3.90 -18.46
N ARG A 71 6.04 2.65 -18.84
CA ARG A 71 6.25 1.49 -17.99
C ARG A 71 7.69 1.37 -17.51
N GLN A 72 8.67 1.84 -18.27
CA GLN A 72 10.08 1.81 -17.85
C GLN A 72 10.33 2.71 -16.65
N ILE A 73 9.70 3.90 -16.59
CA ILE A 73 9.86 4.82 -15.45
C ILE A 73 9.14 4.26 -14.21
N LEU A 74 7.97 3.64 -14.41
CA LEU A 74 7.20 2.97 -13.35
C LEU A 74 7.93 1.75 -12.73
N LEU A 75 9.04 1.28 -13.31
CA LEU A 75 9.87 0.22 -12.72
C LEU A 75 10.82 0.76 -11.64
N PHE A 76 11.08 2.07 -11.62
CA PHE A 76 12.07 2.68 -10.73
C PHE A 76 11.45 3.51 -9.60
N GLU A 77 10.17 3.85 -9.71
CA GLU A 77 9.48 4.72 -8.76
C GLU A 77 8.13 4.13 -8.33
N ASP A 78 7.83 4.27 -7.03
CA ASP A 78 6.53 3.90 -6.46
C ASP A 78 5.46 4.87 -6.99
N ASN A 79 4.49 4.36 -7.75
CA ASN A 79 3.38 5.16 -8.29
C ASN A 79 2.28 5.37 -7.25
N GLY A 80 2.52 6.23 -6.27
CA GLY A 80 1.53 6.57 -5.24
C GLY A 80 2.14 7.17 -3.98
N TYR A 81 1.32 7.18 -2.92
CA TYR A 81 1.72 7.72 -1.62
C TYR A 81 2.55 6.69 -0.85
N VAL A 82 3.72 7.11 -0.36
CA VAL A 82 4.67 6.27 0.37
C VAL A 82 4.97 6.91 1.72
N HIS A 83 4.60 6.23 2.80
CA HIS A 83 4.92 6.67 4.15
C HIS A 83 5.07 5.46 5.07
N ASN A 84 6.26 5.24 5.62
CA ASN A 84 6.55 4.07 6.45
C ASN A 84 5.52 3.91 7.60
N PRO A 85 4.85 2.75 7.77
CA PRO A 85 5.10 1.45 7.12
C PRO A 85 4.18 1.09 5.95
N ILE A 86 3.46 2.05 5.37
CA ILE A 86 2.46 1.81 4.33
C ILE A 86 2.84 2.41 2.97
N LYS A 87 2.28 1.81 1.92
CA LYS A 87 2.24 2.40 0.58
C LYS A 87 0.82 2.29 0.03
N ILE A 88 0.34 3.39 -0.55
CA ILE A 88 -0.93 3.46 -1.26
C ILE A 88 -0.62 3.71 -2.74
N LEU A 89 -0.69 2.66 -3.54
CA LEU A 89 -0.23 2.65 -4.91
C LEU A 89 -1.40 2.66 -5.90
N PHE A 90 -1.23 3.42 -6.99
CA PHE A 90 -2.11 3.35 -8.13
C PHE A 90 -1.76 2.15 -9.02
N PRO A 91 -2.75 1.39 -9.50
CA PRO A 91 -2.48 0.30 -10.41
C PRO A 91 -1.92 0.80 -11.74
N ASN A 92 -0.87 0.13 -12.24
CA ASN A 92 -0.22 0.48 -13.50
C ASN A 92 -1.10 0.20 -14.74
N HIS A 93 -2.21 -0.53 -14.57
CA HIS A 93 -3.13 -0.88 -15.65
C HIS A 93 -4.34 0.05 -15.72
N GLY A 94 -4.50 0.73 -16.87
CA GLY A 94 -5.55 1.74 -17.08
C GLY A 94 -7.01 1.26 -17.00
N LYS A 95 -7.27 -0.05 -16.84
CA LYS A 95 -8.61 -0.60 -16.59
C LYS A 95 -9.03 -0.52 -15.12
N GLN A 96 -8.10 -0.27 -14.20
CA GLN A 96 -8.34 -0.26 -12.74
C GLN A 96 -8.16 1.14 -12.14
N LYS A 97 -8.44 2.22 -12.87
CA LYS A 97 -8.21 3.62 -12.41
C LYS A 97 -8.87 4.00 -11.08
N LYS A 98 -9.89 3.23 -10.67
CA LYS A 98 -10.63 3.45 -9.44
C LYS A 98 -10.10 2.62 -8.27
N ALA A 99 -9.22 1.67 -8.52
CA ALA A 99 -8.67 0.81 -7.48
C ALA A 99 -7.40 1.42 -6.88
N LEU A 100 -7.11 1.02 -5.65
CA LEU A 100 -5.88 1.32 -4.92
C LEU A 100 -5.29 0.02 -4.42
N ILE A 101 -3.97 -0.09 -4.50
CA ILE A 101 -3.20 -1.19 -3.90
C ILE A 101 -2.66 -0.66 -2.58
N LEU A 102 -2.95 -1.37 -1.49
CA LEU A 102 -2.34 -1.12 -0.19
C LEU A 102 -1.23 -2.14 0.02
N GLU A 103 -0.03 -1.65 0.34
CA GLU A 103 1.05 -2.47 0.89
C GLU A 103 1.34 -2.01 2.31
N VAL A 104 1.37 -2.94 3.26
CA VAL A 104 1.73 -2.71 4.66
C VAL A 104 2.94 -3.56 4.97
N TYR A 105 4.00 -2.93 5.46
CA TYR A 105 5.24 -3.61 5.80
C TYR A 105 5.27 -3.93 7.31
N ASN A 106 5.76 -5.11 7.64
CA ASN A 106 5.88 -5.59 9.01
C ASN A 106 6.99 -4.83 9.77
N GLU A 107 6.60 -3.88 10.63
CA GLU A 107 7.52 -3.05 11.42
C GLU A 107 8.44 -3.87 12.34
N ALA A 108 8.01 -5.06 12.77
CA ALA A 108 8.80 -5.95 13.62
C ALA A 108 9.80 -6.80 12.82
N ALA A 109 9.73 -6.79 11.48
CA ALA A 109 10.62 -7.58 10.66
C ALA A 109 12.07 -7.06 10.72
N PRO A 110 13.07 -7.95 10.74
CA PRO A 110 14.46 -7.55 10.61
C PRO A 110 14.68 -6.74 9.32
N GLN A 111 15.40 -5.62 9.47
CA GLN A 111 15.77 -4.74 8.36
C GLN A 111 14.53 -4.15 7.63
N HIS A 112 13.42 -3.96 8.36
CA HIS A 112 12.16 -3.38 7.87
C HIS A 112 12.36 -2.16 6.96
N LEU A 113 13.15 -1.17 7.39
CA LEU A 113 13.38 0.04 6.56
C LEU A 113 14.06 -0.27 5.22
N LEU A 114 14.98 -1.23 5.19
CA LEU A 114 15.61 -1.67 3.95
C LEU A 114 14.61 -2.43 3.06
N ARG A 115 13.69 -3.21 3.66
CA ARG A 115 12.59 -3.89 2.94
C ARG A 115 11.62 -2.89 2.34
N PHE A 116 11.18 -1.93 3.14
CA PHE A 116 10.25 -0.85 2.75
C PHE A 116 10.74 -0.07 1.53
N HIS A 117 12.04 0.24 1.49
CA HIS A 117 12.68 0.97 0.40
C HIS A 117 13.29 0.07 -0.70
N GLY A 118 13.01 -1.24 -0.69
CA GLY A 118 13.51 -2.17 -1.72
C GLY A 118 15.04 -2.23 -1.82
N LYS A 119 15.75 -2.13 -0.69
CA LYS A 119 17.23 -2.14 -0.60
C LYS A 119 17.81 -3.47 -0.11
N MET A 120 16.98 -4.41 0.35
CA MET A 120 17.43 -5.70 0.87
C MET A 120 18.04 -6.61 -0.20
N ASP A 121 17.43 -6.67 -1.38
CA ASP A 121 17.78 -7.65 -2.42
C ASP A 121 18.83 -7.13 -3.42
N LYS A 122 19.52 -6.03 -3.09
CA LYS A 122 20.67 -5.56 -3.87
C LYS A 122 21.91 -6.39 -3.52
N ARG A 123 21.99 -7.60 -4.07
CA ARG A 123 23.24 -8.36 -4.21
C ARG A 123 23.59 -8.51 -5.68
#